data_AF-A0A1S9A4G6-F1
#
_entry.id   AF-A0A1S9A4G6-F1
#
_cell.length_a   1.000
_cell.length_b   1.000
_cell.length_c   1.000
_cell.angle_alpha   90.00
_cell.angle_beta   90.00
_cell.angle_gamma   90.00
#
_symmetry.space_group_name_H-M   'P 1'
#
loop_
_entity.id
_entity.type
_entity.pdbx_description
1 polymer ?
#
loop_
_entity_poly.entity_id
_entity_poly.type
_entity_poly.pdbx_seq_one_letter_code
_entity_poly.pdbx_strand_id
1 'polypeptide(L)'
;MLLVPSFGSFFVYTSFKLNQDEISKTICVQRKMLFNSCNGRCELQKSLKKYADNEKKMQNNLKEKVEVVYIQNTTTNEFKLVSPIASQVAFFASLDQKPIAVATTTFRPPSYFI
;
A
#
# COMPACT_ATOMS: atom_id res chain seq x y z
N MET A 1 -11.78 -8.37 -0.20
CA MET A 1 -12.44 -8.04 -1.49
C MET A 1 -12.92 -6.60 -1.43
N LEU A 2 -12.26 -5.66 -2.11
CA LEU A 2 -12.68 -4.25 -2.21
C LEU A 2 -12.48 -3.77 -3.65
N LEU A 3 -13.26 -4.32 -4.58
CA LEU A 3 -13.32 -3.86 -5.97
C LEU A 3 -14.79 -3.83 -6.39
N VAL A 4 -15.55 -2.93 -5.76
CA VAL A 4 -16.85 -2.53 -6.31
C VAL A 4 -16.56 -1.32 -7.21
N PRO A 5 -16.82 -1.40 -8.53
CA PRO A 5 -16.67 -0.23 -9.39
C PRO A 5 -17.58 0.90 -8.90
N SER A 6 -17.15 2.16 -9.05
CA SER A 6 -17.87 3.33 -8.56
C SER A 6 -19.21 3.51 -9.31
N PHE A 7 -20.29 2.96 -8.76
CA PHE A 7 -21.65 3.11 -9.29
C PHE A 7 -22.22 4.54 -9.19
N GLY A 8 -21.47 5.52 -8.67
CA GLY A 8 -22.01 6.86 -8.42
C GLY A 8 -22.35 7.62 -9.71
N SER A 9 -21.64 7.38 -10.82
CA SER A 9 -22.01 7.98 -12.12
C SER A 9 -23.39 7.51 -12.61
N PHE A 10 -23.74 6.25 -12.33
CA PHE A 10 -25.06 5.71 -12.65
C PHE A 10 -26.17 6.38 -11.82
N PHE A 11 -25.91 6.64 -10.54
CA PHE A 11 -26.84 7.36 -9.68
C PHE A 11 -27.07 8.81 -10.13
N VAL A 12 -25.99 9.52 -10.52
CA VAL A 12 -26.07 10.88 -11.08
C VAL A 12 -26.92 10.90 -12.36
N TYR A 13 -26.68 9.96 -13.27
CA TYR A 13 -27.44 9.87 -14.52
C TYR A 13 -28.93 9.56 -14.26
N THR A 14 -29.22 8.61 -13.37
CA THR A 14 -30.60 8.20 -13.07
C THR A 14 -31.37 9.35 -12.43
N SER A 15 -30.76 10.07 -11.47
CA SER A 15 -31.37 11.25 -10.85
C SER A 15 -31.61 12.38 -11.86
N PHE A 16 -30.68 12.60 -12.79
CA PHE A 16 -30.89 13.54 -13.89
C PHE A 16 -32.07 13.12 -14.77
N LYS A 17 -32.18 11.82 -15.11
CA LYS A 17 -33.26 11.32 -15.96
C LYS A 17 -34.63 11.45 -15.32
N LEU A 18 -34.77 11.17 -14.03
CA LEU A 18 -36.02 11.35 -13.29
C LEU A 18 -36.49 12.81 -13.28
N ASN A 19 -35.55 13.76 -13.22
CA ASN A 19 -35.85 15.19 -13.11
C ASN A 19 -35.56 15.98 -14.41
N GLN A 20 -35.41 15.28 -15.55
CA GLN A 20 -34.88 15.88 -16.78
C GLN A 20 -35.73 17.05 -17.27
N ASP A 21 -37.05 16.93 -17.16
CA ASP A 21 -38.00 17.96 -17.60
C ASP A 21 -37.88 19.23 -16.77
N GLU A 22 -37.80 19.10 -15.45
CA GLU A 22 -37.64 20.23 -14.55
C GLU A 22 -36.29 20.92 -14.79
N ILE A 23 -35.22 20.15 -14.94
CA ILE A 23 -33.87 20.66 -15.24
C ILE A 23 -33.86 21.42 -16.57
N SER A 24 -34.52 20.91 -17.60
CA SER A 24 -34.61 21.55 -18.92
C SER A 24 -35.31 22.91 -18.85
N LYS A 25 -36.38 23.01 -18.05
CA LYS A 25 -37.20 24.23 -17.92
C LYS A 25 -36.58 25.27 -16.99
N THR A 26 -35.91 24.83 -15.92
CA THR A 26 -35.47 25.73 -14.85
C THR A 26 -33.98 26.02 -14.87
N ILE A 27 -33.10 25.05 -15.09
CA ILE A 27 -31.66 25.21 -14.87
C ILE A 27 -30.87 25.25 -16.18
N CYS A 28 -31.38 24.61 -17.25
CA CYS A 28 -30.68 24.52 -18.52
C CYS A 28 -30.28 25.89 -19.09
N VAL A 29 -29.03 25.99 -19.56
CA VAL A 29 -28.48 27.23 -20.12
C VAL A 29 -29.27 27.70 -21.35
N GLN A 30 -29.74 26.77 -22.17
CA GLN A 30 -30.51 27.04 -23.39
C GLN A 30 -32.03 27.08 -23.14
N ARG A 31 -32.52 27.10 -21.89
CA ARG A 31 -33.96 27.08 -21.55
C ARG A 31 -34.81 28.17 -22.23
N LYS A 32 -34.20 29.31 -22.58
CA LYS A 32 -34.88 30.45 -23.24
C LYS A 32 -34.89 30.36 -24.78
N MET A 33 -34.19 29.39 -25.38
CA MET A 33 -34.18 29.21 -26.83
C MET A 33 -35.46 28.50 -27.28
N LEU A 34 -36.12 29.04 -28.31
CA LEU A 34 -37.30 28.44 -28.94
C LEU A 34 -37.02 27.03 -29.48
N PHE A 35 -35.80 26.80 -30.00
CA PHE A 35 -35.34 25.49 -30.49
C PHE A 35 -34.15 25.00 -29.66
N ASN A 36 -34.42 24.54 -28.44
CA ASN A 36 -33.39 24.03 -27.53
C ASN A 36 -33.08 22.55 -27.80
N SER A 37 -31.83 22.25 -28.18
CA SER A 37 -31.34 20.87 -28.40
C SER A 37 -30.64 20.27 -27.17
N CYS A 38 -30.29 21.08 -26.18
CA CYS A 38 -29.54 20.65 -24.98
C CYS A 38 -30.38 19.78 -24.04
N ASN A 39 -31.65 20.11 -23.78
CA ASN A 39 -32.54 19.30 -22.92
C ASN A 39 -31.93 18.95 -21.54
N GLY A 40 -31.23 19.91 -20.92
CA GLY A 40 -30.55 19.73 -19.63
C GLY A 40 -29.18 19.04 -19.67
N ARG A 41 -28.68 18.62 -20.83
CA ARG A 41 -27.36 17.93 -20.97
C ARG A 41 -26.18 18.74 -20.43
N CYS A 42 -26.26 20.07 -20.47
CA CYS A 42 -25.25 20.95 -19.87
C CYS A 42 -25.10 20.73 -18.36
N GLU A 43 -26.21 20.56 -17.64
CA GLU A 43 -26.21 20.31 -16.20
C GLU A 43 -25.82 18.86 -15.87
N LEU A 44 -26.21 17.90 -16.72
CA LEU A 44 -25.72 16.53 -16.59
C LEU A 44 -24.19 16.47 -16.70
N GLN A 45 -23.62 17.12 -17.72
CA GLN A 45 -22.17 17.15 -17.92
C GLN A 45 -21.44 17.80 -16.74
N LYS A 46 -22.00 18.89 -16.20
CA LYS A 46 -21.46 19.59 -15.02
C LYS A 46 -21.50 18.71 -13.77
N SER A 47 -22.61 18.01 -13.54
CA SER A 47 -22.79 17.10 -12.41
C SER A 47 -21.84 15.90 -12.48
N LEU A 48 -21.67 15.31 -13.66
CA LEU A 48 -20.73 14.20 -13.89
C LEU A 48 -19.26 14.65 -13.70
N LYS A 49 -18.88 15.82 -14.20
CA LYS A 49 -17.54 16.39 -13.94
C LYS A 49 -17.30 16.62 -12.46
N LYS A 50 -18.27 17.24 -11.76
CA LYS A 50 -18.19 17.47 -10.31
C LYS A 50 -18.03 16.16 -9.53
N TYR A 51 -18.75 15.11 -9.91
CA TYR A 51 -18.61 13.78 -9.32
C TYR A 51 -17.21 13.22 -9.54
N ALA A 52 -16.72 13.21 -10.79
CA ALA A 52 -15.40 12.69 -11.13
C ALA A 52 -14.26 13.44 -10.41
N ASP A 53 -14.36 14.77 -10.30
CA ASP A 53 -13.37 15.57 -9.58
C ASP A 53 -13.39 15.30 -8.06
N ASN A 54 -14.57 15.07 -7.48
CA ASN A 54 -14.69 14.64 -6.09
C ASN A 54 -14.07 13.25 -5.87
N GLU A 55 -14.35 12.30 -6.78
CA GLU A 55 -13.81 10.95 -6.69
C GLU A 55 -12.28 10.98 -6.73
N LYS A 56 -11.68 11.76 -7.64
CA LYS A 56 -10.23 11.98 -7.72
C LYS A 56 -9.66 12.60 -6.45
N LYS A 57 -10.30 13.66 -5.92
CA LYS A 57 -9.88 14.29 -4.66
C LYS A 57 -9.92 13.29 -3.51
N MET A 58 -10.99 12.50 -3.41
CA MET A 58 -11.15 11.50 -2.37
C MET A 58 -10.08 10.41 -2.45
N GLN A 59 -9.77 9.92 -3.66
CA GLN A 59 -8.67 8.97 -3.87
C GLN A 59 -7.31 9.54 -3.46
N ASN A 60 -7.03 10.81 -3.79
CA ASN A 60 -5.78 11.46 -3.39
C ASN A 60 -5.67 11.59 -1.86
N ASN A 61 -6.74 12.03 -1.19
CA ASN A 61 -6.79 12.11 0.27
C ASN A 61 -6.60 10.75 0.93
N LEU A 62 -7.17 9.68 0.35
CA LEU A 62 -7.03 8.34 0.89
C LEU A 62 -5.59 7.84 0.76
N LYS A 63 -4.94 8.08 -0.39
CA LYS A 63 -3.52 7.74 -0.61
C LYS A 63 -2.60 8.45 0.37
N GLU A 64 -2.85 9.72 0.66
CA GLU A 64 -2.05 10.52 1.61
C GLU A 64 -2.19 10.01 3.06
N LYS A 65 -3.33 9.40 3.41
CA LYS A 65 -3.62 8.88 4.74
C LYS A 65 -3.36 7.37 4.89
N VAL A 66 -2.84 6.70 3.87
CA VAL A 66 -2.44 5.29 4.01
C VAL A 66 -1.11 5.26 4.76
N GLU A 67 -1.18 5.19 6.09
CA GLU A 67 -0.06 4.74 6.90
C GLU A 67 0.12 3.23 6.65
N VAL A 68 1.28 2.88 6.10
CA VAL A 68 1.65 1.48 5.88
C VAL A 68 2.00 0.87 7.24
N VAL A 69 1.03 0.22 7.87
CA VAL A 69 1.26 -0.55 9.10
C VAL A 69 1.87 -1.90 8.71
N TYR A 70 3.15 -2.07 8.98
CA TYR A 70 3.82 -3.36 8.86
C TYR A 70 3.40 -4.24 10.05
N ILE A 71 2.59 -5.26 9.78
CA ILE A 71 2.26 -6.28 10.77
C ILE A 71 3.29 -7.40 10.65
N GLN A 72 4.18 -7.52 11.62
CA GLN A 72 5.09 -8.65 11.70
C GLN A 72 4.32 -9.86 12.25
N ASN A 73 3.86 -10.74 11.36
CA ASN A 73 3.30 -12.03 11.75
C ASN A 73 4.45 -12.94 12.20
N THR A 74 4.92 -12.77 13.44
CA THR A 74 5.87 -13.72 14.04
C THR A 74 5.11 -14.99 14.43
N THR A 75 5.25 -16.03 13.62
CA THR A 75 4.88 -17.38 14.06
C THR A 75 5.78 -17.74 15.24
N THR A 76 5.19 -18.02 16.39
CA THR A 76 5.91 -18.54 17.56
C THR A 76 6.39 -19.95 17.23
N ASN A 77 7.60 -20.06 16.70
CA ASN A 77 8.24 -21.36 16.50
C ASN A 77 8.67 -21.91 17.87
N GLU A 78 8.17 -23.09 18.23
CA GLU A 78 8.63 -23.81 19.42
C GLU A 78 10.03 -24.39 19.15
N PHE A 79 11.07 -23.64 19.51
CA PHE A 79 12.42 -24.17 19.48
C PHE A 79 12.67 -25.00 20.74
N LYS A 80 12.90 -26.31 20.57
CA LYS A 80 13.45 -27.14 21.65
C LYS A 80 14.96 -26.95 21.68
N LEU A 81 15.46 -26.37 22.76
CA LEU A 81 16.90 -26.39 23.06
C LEU A 81 17.31 -27.85 23.29
N VAL A 82 17.98 -28.44 22.31
CA VAL A 82 18.65 -29.72 22.49
C VAL A 82 19.93 -29.42 23.26
N SER A 83 20.06 -29.99 24.45
CA SER A 83 21.31 -29.92 25.21
C SER A 83 22.44 -30.48 24.32
N PRO A 84 23.56 -29.76 24.15
CA PRO A 84 24.68 -30.31 23.43
C PRO A 84 25.08 -31.62 24.10
N ILE A 85 25.14 -32.70 23.32
CA ILE A 85 25.70 -33.97 23.80
C ILE A 85 27.16 -33.64 24.13
N ALA A 86 27.43 -33.42 25.42
CA ALA A 86 28.78 -33.30 25.91
C ALA A 86 29.41 -34.69 25.76
N SER A 87 29.97 -34.97 24.59
CA SER A 87 30.94 -36.06 24.47
C SER A 87 32.12 -35.63 25.33
N GLN A 88 32.23 -36.17 26.54
CA GLN A 88 33.39 -36.01 27.42
C GLN A 88 34.62 -36.74 26.87
N VAL A 89 34.88 -36.61 25.57
CA VAL A 89 36.20 -36.94 25.05
C VAL A 89 37.03 -35.71 25.32
N ALA A 90 37.75 -35.74 26.44
CA ALA A 90 38.80 -34.79 26.69
C ALA A 90 39.85 -34.96 25.58
N PHE A 91 39.77 -34.14 24.54
CA PHE A 91 40.80 -34.04 23.52
C PHE A 91 42.00 -33.34 24.16
N PHE A 92 42.79 -34.11 24.90
CA PHE A 92 44.12 -33.68 25.27
C PHE A 92 44.98 -33.75 24.00
N ALA A 93 45.16 -32.61 23.35
CA ALA A 93 46.19 -32.47 22.34
C ALA A 93 47.55 -32.46 23.07
N SER A 94 48.15 -33.64 23.29
CA SER A 94 49.56 -33.69 23.67
C SER A 94 50.39 -33.43 22.42
N LEU A 95 51.15 -32.35 22.44
CA LEU A 95 52.18 -32.13 21.44
C LEU A 95 53.44 -32.86 21.93
N ASP A 96 53.60 -34.11 21.52
CA ASP A 96 54.78 -34.93 21.92
C ASP A 96 56.10 -34.40 21.30
N GLN A 97 56.00 -33.42 20.39
CA GLN A 97 57.14 -32.82 19.71
C GLN A 97 57.52 -31.47 20.34
N LYS A 98 58.83 -31.26 20.47
CA LYS A 98 59.39 -29.98 20.91
C LYS A 98 59.01 -28.87 19.91
N PRO A 99 58.48 -27.72 20.38
CA PRO A 99 58.20 -26.58 19.50
C PRO A 99 59.46 -26.14 18.75
N ILE A 100 59.33 -25.95 17.44
CA ILE A 100 60.44 -25.53 16.56
C ILE A 100 60.67 -24.02 16.66
N ALA A 101 59.62 -23.25 16.95
CA ALA A 101 59.68 -21.80 17.09
C ALA A 101 58.52 -21.28 17.96
N VAL A 102 58.69 -20.07 18.52
CA VAL A 102 57.67 -19.35 19.29
C VAL A 102 57.41 -17.99 18.65
N ALA A 103 56.13 -17.63 18.48
CA ALA A 103 55.74 -16.29 18.11
C ALA A 103 55.57 -15.45 19.37
N THR A 104 56.31 -14.35 19.49
CA THR A 104 56.18 -13.38 20.60
C THR A 104 55.27 -12.20 20.24
N THR A 105 54.74 -12.19 19.01
CA THR A 105 53.88 -11.11 18.52
C THR A 105 52.46 -11.32 19.01
N THR A 106 51.80 -10.24 19.43
CA THR A 106 50.37 -10.26 19.74
C THR A 106 49.59 -10.48 18.45
N PHE A 107 48.74 -11.51 18.42
CA PHE A 107 47.85 -11.73 17.29
C PHE A 107 46.96 -10.50 17.07
N ARG A 108 46.93 -10.00 15.84
CA ARG A 108 46.06 -8.90 15.43
C ARG A 108 45.12 -9.44 14.35
N PRO A 109 43.82 -9.63 14.65
CA PRO A 109 42.88 -10.09 13.64
C PRO A 109 42.83 -9.08 12.49
N PRO A 110 42.56 -9.53 11.26
CA PRO A 110 42.40 -8.63 10.13
C PRO A 110 41.30 -7.61 10.45
N SER A 111 41.64 -6.33 10.43
CA SER A 111 40.64 -5.28 10.44
C SER A 111 39.90 -5.36 9.11
N TYR A 112 38.62 -5.72 9.16
CA TYR A 112 37.72 -5.42 8.04
C TYR A 112 37.79 -3.91 7.82
N PHE A 113 38.47 -3.49 6.76
CA PHE A 113 38.39 -2.12 6.27
C PHE A 113 37.03 -1.96 5.60
N ILE A 114 36.19 -1.08 6.17
CA ILE A 114 35.04 -0.46 5.50
C ILE A 114 35.61 0.59 4.54
#